data_AF-A0A0G1DHT5-F1
#
_entry.id   AF-A0A0G1DHT5-F1
#
_cell.length_a   1.000
_cell.length_b   1.000
_cell.length_c   1.000
_cell.angle_alpha   90.00
_cell.angle_beta   90.00
_cell.angle_gamma   90.00
#
_symmetry.space_group_name_H-M   'P 1'
#
loop_
_entity.id
_entity.type
_entity.pdbx_description
1 polymer ?
#
loop_
_entity_poly.entity_id
_entity_poly.type
_entity_poly.pdbx_seq_one_letter_code
_entity_poly.pdbx_strand_id
1 'polypeptide(L)'
;MNRNKSRKAGSRFAGQLTINNKQIFSSNITVIAILLILLGVISRIFPHPANFAPITAIALFGGLYLSKKMAFILPMAAMLVSDIFVGFYSWKMMAAVYTSFLLVVGIGILVKQHKTFGNVLIGTLLGSVLFFLITNGAVWAFGTMYTHSFAGLMQSYLMGIPFFKNTLLGDLFYTGVIVGSMEAIMLYNTTLVAKKVV
;
A
#
# COMPACT_ATOMS: atom_id res chain seq x y z
N MET A 1 23.23 38.86 -17.53
CA MET A 1 22.36 38.28 -16.47
C MET A 1 23.06 37.06 -15.87
N ASN A 2 23.41 37.11 -14.58
CA ASN A 2 24.40 36.21 -13.96
C ASN A 2 23.81 34.79 -13.68
N ARG A 3 24.26 33.78 -14.45
CA ARG A 3 23.85 32.36 -14.32
C ARG A 3 23.99 31.80 -12.90
N ASN A 4 24.93 32.30 -12.10
CA ASN A 4 25.13 31.86 -10.70
C ASN A 4 24.04 32.34 -9.75
N LYS A 5 23.44 33.52 -9.98
CA LYS A 5 22.36 34.06 -9.14
C LYS A 5 21.04 33.29 -9.34
N SER A 6 20.77 32.89 -10.59
CA SER A 6 19.64 32.03 -10.97
C SER A 6 19.77 30.60 -10.37
N ARG A 7 20.96 29.98 -10.46
CA ARG A 7 21.21 28.65 -9.86
C ARG A 7 21.02 28.64 -8.34
N LYS A 8 21.50 29.67 -7.63
CA LYS A 8 21.38 29.78 -6.16
C LYS A 8 19.95 30.06 -5.68
N ALA A 9 19.14 30.74 -6.49
CA ALA A 9 17.72 30.93 -6.23
C ALA A 9 16.93 29.61 -6.40
N GLY A 10 17.20 28.87 -7.49
CA GLY A 10 16.59 27.56 -7.73
C GLY A 10 16.89 26.53 -6.64
N SER A 11 18.13 26.48 -6.13
CA SER A 11 18.52 25.55 -5.07
C SER A 11 17.84 25.87 -3.72
N ARG A 12 17.68 27.17 -3.40
CA ARG A 12 16.96 27.61 -2.18
C ARG A 12 15.48 27.28 -2.27
N PHE A 13 14.87 27.49 -3.44
CA PHE A 13 13.47 27.17 -3.68
C PHE A 13 13.20 25.65 -3.55
N ALA A 14 14.03 24.81 -4.18
CA ALA A 14 13.94 23.35 -4.05
C ALA A 14 14.13 22.87 -2.60
N GLY A 15 15.03 23.51 -1.84
CA GLY A 15 15.21 23.25 -0.41
C GLY A 15 13.97 23.57 0.41
N GLN A 16 13.33 24.72 0.17
CA GLN A 16 12.12 25.15 0.88
C GLN A 16 10.91 24.26 0.59
N LEU A 17 10.76 23.80 -0.66
CA LEU A 17 9.76 22.81 -1.05
C LEU A 17 9.91 21.48 -0.30
N THR A 18 11.14 20.97 -0.24
CA THR A 18 11.45 19.72 0.44
C THR A 18 11.13 19.80 1.93
N ILE A 19 11.44 20.93 2.57
CA ILE A 19 11.16 21.17 3.99
C ILE A 19 9.65 21.24 4.24
N ASN A 20 8.90 22.00 3.42
CA ASN A 20 7.46 22.15 3.60
C ASN A 20 6.69 20.84 3.42
N ASN A 21 7.03 20.05 2.41
CA ASN A 21 6.38 18.74 2.20
C ASN A 21 6.68 17.78 3.36
N LYS A 22 7.91 17.78 3.88
CA LYS A 22 8.28 16.98 5.04
C LYS A 22 7.54 17.43 6.31
N GLN A 23 7.36 18.74 6.48
CA GLN A 23 6.64 19.32 7.62
C GLN A 23 5.15 18.96 7.61
N ILE A 24 4.43 19.19 6.50
CA ILE A 24 3.01 18.82 6.38
C ILE A 24 2.81 17.33 6.65
N PHE A 25 3.67 16.49 6.08
CA PHE A 25 3.57 15.05 6.27
C PHE A 25 3.78 14.68 7.74
N SER A 26 4.82 15.24 8.39
CA SER A 26 5.10 14.96 9.81
C SER A 26 3.98 15.42 10.75
N SER A 27 3.35 16.56 10.49
CA SER A 27 2.27 17.09 11.33
C SER A 27 0.96 16.31 11.19
N ASN A 28 0.72 15.67 10.04
CA ASN A 28 -0.54 14.98 9.74
C ASN A 28 -0.43 13.45 9.67
N ILE A 29 0.75 12.90 9.93
CA ILE A 29 1.04 11.47 9.74
C ILE A 29 0.10 10.55 10.52
N THR A 30 -0.20 10.93 11.76
CA THR A 30 -1.08 10.17 12.66
C THR A 30 -2.50 10.16 12.13
N VAL A 31 -2.99 11.31 11.65
CA VAL A 31 -4.33 11.44 11.07
C VAL A 31 -4.45 10.60 9.81
N ILE A 32 -3.48 10.68 8.91
CA ILE A 32 -3.45 9.86 7.69
C ILE A 32 -3.44 8.37 8.05
N ALA A 33 -2.61 7.94 9.00
CA ALA A 33 -2.55 6.56 9.43
C ALA A 33 -3.89 6.07 10.01
N ILE A 34 -4.54 6.86 10.86
CA ILE A 34 -5.86 6.55 11.43
C ILE A 34 -6.90 6.41 10.32
N LEU A 35 -6.96 7.36 9.38
CA LEU A 35 -7.93 7.32 8.28
C LEU A 35 -7.74 6.09 7.39
N LEU A 36 -6.49 5.70 7.11
CA LEU A 36 -6.19 4.49 6.35
C LEU A 36 -6.55 3.21 7.11
N ILE A 37 -6.31 3.16 8.43
CA ILE A 37 -6.75 2.04 9.27
C ILE A 37 -8.27 1.94 9.25
N LEU A 38 -8.98 3.04 9.46
CA LEU A 38 -10.45 3.07 9.42
C LEU A 38 -10.99 2.64 8.06
N LEU A 39 -10.38 3.11 6.96
CA LEU A 39 -10.73 2.69 5.61
C LEU A 39 -10.57 1.16 5.44
N GLY A 40 -9.46 0.60 5.92
CA GLY A 40 -9.22 -0.85 5.90
C GLY A 40 -10.21 -1.65 6.75
N VAL A 41 -10.55 -1.14 7.93
CA VAL A 41 -11.50 -1.80 8.84
C VAL A 41 -12.92 -1.75 8.27
N ILE A 42 -13.39 -0.55 7.89
CA ILE A 42 -14.75 -0.35 7.37
C ILE A 42 -14.96 -1.16 6.09
N SER A 43 -14.01 -1.07 5.15
CA SER A 43 -14.12 -1.81 3.89
C SER A 43 -14.25 -3.32 4.09
N ARG A 44 -13.62 -3.89 5.11
CA ARG A 44 -13.69 -5.34 5.41
C ARG A 44 -14.93 -5.76 6.20
N ILE A 45 -15.57 -4.84 6.92
CA ILE A 45 -16.79 -5.11 7.69
C ILE A 45 -18.04 -5.04 6.80
N PHE A 46 -18.07 -4.10 5.85
CA PHE A 46 -19.21 -3.95 4.94
C PHE A 46 -19.18 -4.98 3.81
N PRO A 47 -20.33 -5.42 3.27
CA PRO A 47 -20.35 -6.33 2.14
C PRO A 47 -19.59 -5.75 0.94
N HIS A 48 -18.54 -6.46 0.53
CA HIS A 48 -17.69 -6.09 -0.59
C HIS A 48 -17.35 -7.34 -1.42
N PRO A 49 -17.00 -7.21 -2.71
CA PRO A 49 -16.51 -8.34 -3.48
C PRO A 49 -15.28 -8.95 -2.81
N ALA A 50 -15.18 -10.28 -2.80
CA ALA A 50 -14.05 -10.97 -2.17
C ALA A 50 -12.71 -10.43 -2.69
N ASN A 51 -11.78 -10.17 -1.77
CA ASN A 51 -10.46 -9.54 -2.00
C ASN A 51 -10.45 -8.11 -2.59
N PHE A 52 -11.59 -7.49 -2.84
CA PHE A 52 -11.65 -6.08 -3.20
C PHE A 52 -11.58 -5.23 -1.92
N ALA A 53 -10.36 -5.01 -1.41
CA ALA A 53 -10.12 -4.30 -0.16
C ALA A 53 -8.83 -3.47 -0.24
N PRO A 54 -8.71 -2.37 0.53
CA PRO A 54 -7.61 -1.41 0.42
C PRO A 54 -6.31 -1.85 1.11
N ILE A 55 -6.23 -3.05 1.71
CA ILE A 55 -5.12 -3.42 2.60
C ILE A 55 -3.77 -3.48 1.87
N THR A 56 -3.72 -4.02 0.65
CA THR A 56 -2.50 -4.02 -0.17
C THR A 56 -2.04 -2.60 -0.47
N ALA A 57 -2.97 -1.71 -0.85
CA ALA A 57 -2.69 -0.31 -1.11
C ALA A 57 -2.18 0.42 0.14
N ILE A 58 -2.76 0.14 1.31
CA ILE A 58 -2.32 0.64 2.61
C ILE A 58 -0.90 0.16 2.93
N ALA A 59 -0.58 -1.11 2.68
CA ALA A 59 0.75 -1.67 2.88
C ALA A 59 1.79 -1.02 1.95
N LEU A 60 1.48 -0.89 0.66
CA LEU A 60 2.36 -0.24 -0.32
C LEU A 60 2.59 1.23 0.04
N PHE A 61 1.52 1.96 0.39
CA PHE A 61 1.58 3.33 0.88
C PHE A 61 2.47 3.45 2.13
N GLY A 62 2.33 2.52 3.07
CA GLY A 62 3.17 2.44 4.25
C GLY A 62 4.65 2.42 3.89
N GLY A 63 5.04 1.54 2.97
CA GLY A 63 6.43 1.44 2.49
C GLY A 63 6.91 2.68 1.74
N LEU A 64 6.04 3.29 0.93
CA LEU A 64 6.37 4.47 0.10
C LEU A 64 6.62 5.73 0.94
N TYR A 65 5.75 6.01 1.91
CA TYR A 65 5.71 7.34 2.56
C TYR A 65 6.13 7.32 4.02
N LEU A 66 5.89 6.24 4.76
CA LEU A 66 6.13 6.24 6.21
C LEU A 66 7.58 5.94 6.57
N SER A 67 7.88 6.12 7.87
CA SER A 67 9.10 5.57 8.48
C SER A 67 9.00 4.04 8.52
N LYS A 68 10.15 3.34 8.50
CA LYS A 68 10.20 1.87 8.47
C LYS A 68 9.30 1.23 9.54
N LYS A 69 9.34 1.74 10.77
CA LYS A 69 8.49 1.24 11.88
C LYS A 69 7.00 1.41 11.57
N MET A 70 6.57 2.60 11.19
CA MET A 70 5.16 2.89 10.91
C MET A 70 4.65 2.20 9.64
N ALA A 71 5.53 1.99 8.66
CA ALA A 71 5.22 1.29 7.42
C ALA A 71 4.70 -0.13 7.67
N PHE A 72 5.28 -0.85 8.63
CA PHE A 72 4.82 -2.20 9.02
C PHE A 72 3.64 -2.15 10.00
N ILE A 73 3.64 -1.21 10.96
CA ILE A 73 2.54 -1.09 11.94
C ILE A 73 1.21 -0.81 11.22
N LEU A 74 1.20 0.06 10.20
CA LEU A 74 -0.02 0.53 9.57
C LEU A 74 -0.92 -0.59 9.03
N PRO A 75 -0.47 -1.46 8.10
CA PRO A 75 -1.31 -2.54 7.59
C PRO A 75 -1.59 -3.62 8.66
N MET A 76 -0.67 -3.85 9.61
CA MET A 76 -0.89 -4.83 10.69
C MET A 76 -1.97 -4.38 11.65
N ALA A 77 -2.01 -3.10 11.99
CA ALA A 77 -3.07 -2.52 12.81
C ALA A 77 -4.41 -2.58 12.07
N ALA A 78 -4.45 -2.23 10.79
CA ALA A 78 -5.68 -2.34 9.98
C ALA A 78 -6.21 -3.78 9.95
N MET A 79 -5.34 -4.75 9.71
CA MET A 79 -5.68 -6.18 9.70
C MET A 79 -6.19 -6.65 11.07
N LEU A 80 -5.40 -6.45 12.12
CA LEU A 80 -5.74 -6.94 13.47
C LEU A 80 -7.06 -6.35 13.96
N VAL A 81 -7.26 -5.04 13.81
CA VAL A 81 -8.50 -4.39 14.22
C VAL A 81 -9.67 -4.93 13.41
N SER A 82 -9.53 -5.08 12.09
CA SER A 82 -10.61 -5.62 11.26
C SER A 82 -10.95 -7.09 11.58
N ASP A 83 -9.96 -7.92 11.91
CA ASP A 83 -10.18 -9.34 12.23
C ASP A 83 -10.88 -9.52 13.59
N ILE A 84 -10.76 -8.55 14.52
CA ILE A 84 -11.57 -8.54 15.76
C ILE A 84 -13.06 -8.46 15.44
N PHE A 85 -13.46 -7.75 14.37
CA PHE A 85 -14.86 -7.61 13.97
C PHE A 85 -15.33 -8.69 12.98
N VAL A 86 -14.48 -9.04 12.00
CA VAL A 86 -14.80 -10.04 10.97
C VAL A 86 -14.72 -11.47 11.53
N GLY A 87 -13.88 -11.68 12.54
CA GLY A 87 -13.64 -12.97 13.20
C GLY A 87 -12.29 -13.58 12.83
N PHE A 88 -11.64 -14.17 13.85
CA PHE A 88 -10.41 -14.93 13.67
C PHE A 88 -10.70 -16.31 13.07
N TYR A 89 -9.80 -16.78 12.22
CA TYR A 89 -9.85 -18.09 11.60
C TYR A 89 -8.51 -18.82 11.81
N SER A 90 -8.24 -19.88 11.03
CA SER A 90 -7.00 -20.65 11.15
C SER A 90 -5.76 -19.75 11.23
N TRP A 91 -5.02 -19.85 12.33
CA TRP A 91 -3.86 -18.99 12.60
C TRP A 91 -2.78 -19.12 11.50
N LYS A 92 -2.65 -20.29 10.87
CA LYS A 92 -1.71 -20.52 9.76
C LYS A 92 -2.10 -19.71 8.52
N MET A 93 -3.40 -19.63 8.25
CA MET A 93 -3.95 -18.89 7.12
C MET A 93 -3.86 -17.38 7.39
N MET A 94 -4.18 -16.95 8.61
CA MET A 94 -3.99 -15.57 9.04
C MET A 94 -2.52 -15.15 8.93
N ALA A 95 -1.59 -15.99 9.39
CA ALA A 95 -0.16 -15.73 9.28
C ALA A 95 0.25 -15.52 7.81
N ALA A 96 -0.21 -16.38 6.89
CA ALA A 96 0.08 -16.23 5.46
C ALA A 96 -0.43 -14.89 4.89
N VAL A 97 -1.65 -14.49 5.25
CA VAL A 97 -2.24 -13.20 4.86
C VAL A 97 -1.42 -12.04 5.42
N TYR A 98 -1.10 -12.04 6.71
CA TYR A 98 -0.34 -10.96 7.35
C TYR A 98 1.08 -10.85 6.76
N THR A 99 1.75 -11.98 6.57
CA THR A 99 3.08 -12.03 5.93
C THR A 99 3.04 -11.46 4.52
N SER A 100 2.00 -11.75 3.74
CA SER A 100 1.87 -11.18 2.39
C SER A 100 1.86 -9.64 2.41
N PHE A 101 1.12 -9.03 3.34
CA PHE A 101 1.09 -7.57 3.48
C PHE A 101 2.42 -7.00 3.98
N LEU A 102 3.11 -7.68 4.89
CA LEU A 102 4.46 -7.28 5.30
C LEU A 102 5.46 -7.29 4.13
N LEU A 103 5.35 -8.26 3.23
CA LEU A 103 6.17 -8.32 2.01
C LEU A 103 5.80 -7.18 1.04
N VAL A 104 4.51 -6.84 0.93
CA VAL A 104 4.05 -5.66 0.15
C VAL A 104 4.62 -4.36 0.71
N VAL A 105 4.71 -4.21 2.04
CA VAL A 105 5.43 -3.08 2.65
C VAL A 105 6.88 -3.05 2.18
N GLY A 106 7.55 -4.21 2.14
CA GLY A 106 8.90 -4.36 1.59
C GLY A 106 9.00 -3.89 0.14
N ILE A 107 8.06 -4.28 -0.72
CA ILE A 107 7.96 -3.78 -2.10
C ILE A 107 7.84 -2.25 -2.10
N GLY A 108 6.97 -1.68 -1.28
CA GLY A 108 6.81 -0.22 -1.16
C GLY A 108 8.10 0.50 -0.75
N ILE A 109 8.88 -0.08 0.17
CA ILE A 109 10.19 0.45 0.60
C ILE A 109 11.20 0.41 -0.56
N LEU A 110 11.18 -0.62 -1.39
CA LEU A 110 12.05 -0.70 -2.57
C LEU A 110 11.63 0.32 -3.63
N VAL A 111 10.33 0.42 -3.93
CA VAL A 111 9.79 1.41 -4.89
C VAL A 111 10.11 2.84 -4.45
N LYS A 112 10.11 3.12 -3.14
CA LYS A 112 10.46 4.44 -2.59
C LYS A 112 11.82 4.96 -3.05
N GLN A 113 12.80 4.08 -3.27
CA GLN A 113 14.17 4.47 -3.65
C GLN A 113 14.22 5.13 -5.04
N HIS A 114 13.34 4.69 -5.95
CA HIS A 114 13.21 5.21 -7.31
C HIS A 114 11.74 5.46 -7.64
N LYS A 115 11.06 6.25 -6.80
CA LYS A 115 9.61 6.45 -6.90
C LYS A 115 9.24 7.15 -8.21
N THR A 116 8.55 6.43 -9.08
CA THR A 116 7.91 6.94 -10.30
C THR A 116 6.50 6.35 -10.39
N PHE A 117 5.64 6.94 -11.22
CA PHE A 117 4.30 6.37 -11.49
C PHE A 117 4.39 4.90 -11.95
N GLY A 118 5.31 4.61 -12.89
CA GLY A 118 5.53 3.25 -13.39
C GLY A 118 5.97 2.28 -12.30
N ASN A 119 6.89 2.68 -11.42
CA ASN A 119 7.35 1.81 -10.33
C ASN A 119 6.28 1.58 -9.26
N VAL A 120 5.41 2.56 -9.00
CA VAL A 120 4.24 2.37 -8.12
C VAL A 120 3.26 1.39 -8.74
N LEU A 121 2.97 1.51 -10.05
CA LEU A 121 2.11 0.58 -10.76
C LEU A 121 2.68 -0.84 -10.71
N ILE A 122 3.96 -1.02 -11.04
CA ILE A 122 4.65 -2.32 -10.96
C ILE A 122 4.60 -2.87 -9.54
N GLY A 123 4.89 -2.04 -8.52
CA GLY A 123 4.81 -2.45 -7.12
C GLY A 123 3.41 -2.90 -6.69
N THR A 124 2.37 -2.26 -7.22
CA THR A 124 0.97 -2.64 -6.99
C THR A 124 0.68 -4.01 -7.60
N LEU A 125 1.02 -4.21 -8.87
CA LEU A 125 0.82 -5.49 -9.58
C LEU A 125 1.59 -6.63 -8.91
N LEU A 126 2.84 -6.40 -8.53
CA LEU A 126 3.66 -7.36 -7.79
C LEU A 126 3.04 -7.69 -6.43
N GLY A 127 2.47 -6.70 -5.74
CA GLY A 127 1.76 -6.90 -4.49
C GLY A 127 0.55 -7.82 -4.65
N SER A 128 -0.28 -7.58 -5.67
CA SER A 128 -1.44 -8.44 -5.98
C SER A 128 -1.03 -9.87 -6.29
N VAL A 129 0.00 -10.06 -7.13
CA VAL A 129 0.51 -11.39 -7.51
C VAL A 129 1.09 -12.10 -6.29
N LEU A 130 1.88 -11.41 -5.47
CA LEU A 130 2.46 -11.95 -4.25
C LEU A 130 1.38 -12.40 -3.27
N PHE A 131 0.37 -11.55 -3.03
CA PHE A 131 -0.77 -11.87 -2.18
C PHE A 131 -1.49 -13.14 -2.68
N PHE A 132 -1.77 -13.20 -3.98
CA PHE A 132 -2.44 -14.33 -4.60
C PHE A 132 -1.66 -15.64 -4.44
N LEU A 133 -0.36 -15.63 -4.74
CA LEU A 133 0.49 -16.82 -4.65
C LEU A 133 0.61 -17.34 -3.22
N ILE A 134 0.79 -16.45 -2.24
CA ILE A 134 0.96 -16.83 -0.84
C ILE A 134 -0.37 -17.35 -0.26
N THR A 135 -1.47 -16.64 -0.48
CA THR A 135 -2.75 -17.00 0.14
C THR A 135 -3.32 -18.29 -0.43
N ASN A 136 -3.31 -18.50 -1.75
CA ASN A 136 -3.78 -19.74 -2.35
C ASN A 136 -2.81 -20.92 -2.13
N GLY A 137 -1.51 -20.63 -2.04
CA GLY A 137 -0.52 -21.62 -1.59
C GLY A 137 -0.79 -22.06 -0.15
N ALA A 138 -1.16 -21.14 0.74
CA ALA A 138 -1.55 -21.45 2.11
C ALA A 138 -2.86 -22.24 2.19
N VAL A 139 -3.88 -21.92 1.36
CA VAL A 139 -5.12 -22.71 1.25
C VAL A 139 -4.79 -24.16 0.91
N TRP A 140 -3.91 -24.39 -0.06
CA TRP A 140 -3.47 -25.74 -0.41
C TRP A 140 -2.62 -26.40 0.68
N ALA A 141 -1.68 -25.68 1.29
CA ALA A 141 -0.73 -26.25 2.24
C ALA A 141 -1.37 -26.57 3.60
N PHE A 142 -2.34 -25.77 4.04
CA PHE A 142 -2.92 -25.84 5.39
C PHE A 142 -4.41 -26.15 5.42
N GLY A 143 -5.09 -26.10 4.28
CA GLY A 143 -6.49 -26.50 4.14
C GLY A 143 -6.64 -27.97 3.74
N THR A 144 -7.89 -28.42 3.68
CA THR A 144 -8.26 -29.79 3.29
C THR A 144 -9.01 -29.85 1.96
N MET A 145 -9.22 -28.71 1.31
CA MET A 145 -10.03 -28.58 0.09
C MET A 145 -9.36 -29.21 -1.14
N TYR A 146 -8.03 -29.24 -1.16
CA TYR A 146 -7.25 -29.75 -2.29
C TYR A 146 -6.32 -30.85 -1.82
N THR A 147 -6.06 -31.82 -2.68
CA THR A 147 -5.06 -32.86 -2.41
C THR A 147 -3.68 -32.23 -2.23
N HIS A 148 -2.91 -32.69 -1.24
CA HIS A 148 -1.53 -32.24 -1.01
C HIS A 148 -0.55 -32.82 -2.04
N SER A 149 -0.79 -32.52 -3.31
CA SER A 149 0.06 -32.83 -4.46
C SER A 149 0.28 -31.56 -5.29
N PHE A 150 1.25 -31.60 -6.21
CA PHE A 150 1.47 -30.50 -7.13
C PHE A 150 0.21 -30.17 -7.97
N ALA A 151 -0.54 -31.19 -8.37
CA ALA A 151 -1.80 -31.00 -9.09
C ALA A 151 -2.84 -30.26 -8.24
N GLY A 152 -2.96 -30.59 -6.95
CA GLY A 152 -3.86 -29.87 -6.04
C GLY A 152 -3.42 -28.43 -5.77
N LEU A 153 -2.12 -28.15 -5.76
CA LEU A 153 -1.61 -26.77 -5.68
C LEU A 153 -2.01 -25.96 -6.91
N MET A 154 -1.84 -26.53 -8.11
CA MET A 154 -2.26 -25.88 -9.35
C MET A 154 -3.77 -25.68 -9.37
N GLN A 155 -4.55 -26.64 -8.88
CA GLN A 155 -6.00 -26.49 -8.74
C GLN A 155 -6.38 -25.34 -7.79
N SER A 156 -5.71 -25.20 -6.65
CA SER A 156 -5.91 -24.07 -5.74
C SER A 156 -5.68 -22.73 -6.45
N TYR A 157 -4.60 -22.59 -7.23
CA TYR A 157 -4.36 -21.38 -8.01
C TYR A 157 -5.41 -21.15 -9.09
N LEU A 158 -5.79 -22.17 -9.85
CA LEU A 158 -6.82 -22.04 -10.90
C LEU A 158 -8.15 -21.57 -10.32
N MET A 159 -8.59 -22.16 -9.21
CA MET A 159 -9.83 -21.77 -8.51
C MET A 159 -9.72 -20.40 -7.85
N GLY A 160 -8.50 -19.93 -7.57
CA GLY A 160 -8.22 -18.60 -7.04
C GLY A 160 -8.33 -17.46 -8.06
N ILE A 161 -8.32 -17.73 -9.38
CA ILE A 161 -8.27 -16.70 -10.44
C ILE A 161 -9.42 -15.67 -10.34
N PRO A 162 -10.68 -16.06 -10.09
CA PRO A 162 -11.76 -15.08 -9.93
C PRO A 162 -11.51 -14.08 -8.79
N PHE A 163 -10.92 -14.55 -7.68
CA PHE A 163 -10.55 -13.71 -6.55
C PHE A 163 -9.36 -12.81 -6.88
N PHE A 164 -8.40 -13.31 -7.66
CA PHE A 164 -7.26 -12.52 -8.13
C PHE A 164 -7.68 -11.34 -9.00
N LYS A 165 -8.70 -11.51 -9.85
CA LYS A 165 -9.26 -10.40 -10.63
C LYS A 165 -9.75 -9.27 -9.73
N ASN A 166 -10.45 -9.60 -8.65
CA ASN A 166 -10.92 -8.60 -7.68
C ASN A 166 -9.77 -7.96 -6.92
N THR A 167 -8.77 -8.75 -6.50
CA THR A 167 -7.53 -8.24 -5.88
C THR A 167 -6.86 -7.21 -6.80
N LEU A 168 -6.67 -7.53 -8.06
CA LEU A 168 -5.98 -6.67 -9.03
C LEU A 168 -6.72 -5.34 -9.22
N LEU A 169 -8.04 -5.40 -9.44
CA LEU A 169 -8.87 -4.22 -9.63
C LEU A 169 -8.95 -3.36 -8.36
N GLY A 170 -9.09 -4.00 -7.20
CA GLY A 170 -9.11 -3.33 -5.91
C GLY A 170 -7.79 -2.63 -5.61
N ASP A 171 -6.67 -3.34 -5.78
CA ASP A 171 -5.34 -2.82 -5.51
C ASP A 171 -5.00 -1.63 -6.42
N LEU A 172 -5.33 -1.71 -7.72
CA LEU A 172 -5.16 -0.59 -8.66
C LEU A 172 -6.03 0.60 -8.28
N PHE A 173 -7.31 0.37 -7.96
CA PHE A 173 -8.24 1.42 -7.57
C PHE A 173 -7.79 2.13 -6.29
N TYR A 174 -7.59 1.37 -5.21
CA TYR A 174 -7.22 1.94 -3.92
C TYR A 174 -5.82 2.53 -3.92
N THR A 175 -4.86 1.94 -4.63
CA THR A 175 -3.53 2.55 -4.76
C THR A 175 -3.63 3.86 -5.54
N GLY A 176 -4.35 3.89 -6.67
CA GLY A 176 -4.60 5.10 -7.43
C GLY A 176 -5.20 6.21 -6.58
N VAL A 177 -6.20 5.89 -5.75
CA VAL A 177 -6.84 6.85 -4.84
C VAL A 177 -5.87 7.29 -3.74
N ILE A 178 -5.28 6.37 -2.98
CA ILE A 178 -4.49 6.68 -1.78
C ILE A 178 -3.17 7.35 -2.14
N VAL A 179 -2.40 6.73 -3.04
CA VAL A 179 -1.11 7.24 -3.50
C VAL A 179 -1.32 8.48 -4.35
N GLY A 180 -2.29 8.47 -5.27
CA GLY A 180 -2.60 9.63 -6.11
C GLY A 180 -3.04 10.85 -5.31
N SER A 181 -3.89 10.68 -4.29
CA SER A 181 -4.28 11.79 -3.40
C SER A 181 -3.08 12.36 -2.65
N MET A 182 -2.18 11.49 -2.16
CA MET A 182 -0.99 11.94 -1.45
C MET A 182 -0.04 12.74 -2.36
N GLU A 183 0.22 12.25 -3.57
CA GLU A 183 1.02 12.98 -4.56
C GLU A 183 0.36 14.31 -4.97
N ALA A 184 -0.96 14.33 -5.16
CA ALA A 184 -1.70 15.55 -5.48
C ALA A 184 -1.56 16.62 -4.38
N ILE A 185 -1.65 16.22 -3.10
CA ILE A 185 -1.43 17.12 -1.95
C ILE A 185 0.00 17.69 -1.96
N MET A 186 1.01 16.85 -2.21
CA MET A 186 2.41 17.28 -2.28
C MET A 186 2.64 18.25 -3.46
N LEU A 187 2.03 18.00 -4.62
CA LEU A 187 2.11 18.86 -5.79
C LEU A 187 1.41 20.21 -5.57
N TYR A 188 0.19 20.21 -5.01
CA TYR A 188 -0.55 21.43 -4.72
C TYR A 188 0.23 22.34 -3.76
N ASN A 189 0.79 21.78 -2.68
CA ASN A 189 1.60 22.55 -1.75
C ASN A 189 2.86 23.13 -2.41
N THR A 190 3.45 22.39 -3.34
CA THR A 190 4.59 22.86 -4.14
C THR A 190 4.22 24.10 -4.96
N THR A 191 3.04 24.11 -5.59
CA THR A 191 2.56 25.28 -6.35
C THR A 191 2.24 26.48 -5.48
N LEU A 192 1.69 26.28 -4.27
CA LEU A 192 1.42 27.38 -3.34
C LEU A 192 2.71 28.05 -2.84
N VAL A 193 3.73 27.26 -2.54
CA VAL A 193 5.05 27.80 -2.15
C VAL A 193 5.67 28.54 -3.32
N ALA A 194 5.55 28.04 -4.56
CA ALA A 194 5.98 28.75 -5.76
C ALA A 194 5.35 30.15 -5.86
N LYS A 195 4.03 30.24 -5.66
CA LYS A 195 3.30 31.52 -5.69
C LYS A 195 3.66 32.48 -4.56
N LYS A 196 4.15 32.01 -3.41
CA LYS A 196 4.57 32.87 -2.28
C LYS A 196 6.00 33.41 -2.42
N VAL A 197 6.81 32.83 -3.30
CA VAL A 197 8.23 33.19 -3.48
C VAL A 197 8.45 34.10 -4.70
N VAL A 198 7.46 34.17 -5.61
CA VAL A 198 7.38 35.14 -6.72
C VAL A 198 6.68 36.41 -6.24
#